data_AF-A0A2V9KLI3-F1
#
_entry.id   AF-A0A2V9KLI3-F1
#
_cell.length_a   1.000
_cell.length_b   1.000
_cell.length_c   1.000
_cell.angle_alpha   90.00
_cell.angle_beta   90.00
_cell.angle_gamma   90.00
#
_symmetry.space_group_name_H-M   'P 1'
#
loop_
_entity.id
_entity.type
_entity.pdbx_description
1 polymer ?
#
loop_
_entity_poly.entity_id
_entity_poly.type
_entity_poly.pdbx_seq_one_letter_code
_entity_poly.pdbx_strand_id
1 'polypeptide(L)'
;ATGTDPAGFDLKAAFTPGAGGTIDPLAQPLTLQVGTCRVTVPAGSFHAHPKRTFTYEGTISGVSLEVRIMATGAGVYRIHVEASGMDLTGLTNPVTVSLGIGKNAGTMPVTAHFQRQRAPGERDGIKAAQIE
;
A
#
# COMPACT_ATOMS: atom_id res chain seq x y z
N ALA A 1 8.04 -21.71 12.85
CA ALA A 1 7.34 -20.66 12.08
C ALA A 1 8.37 -19.94 11.21
N THR A 2 8.33 -20.13 9.90
CA THR A 2 9.21 -19.40 8.97
C THR A 2 8.64 -17.99 8.82
N GLY A 3 9.18 -17.04 9.58
CA GLY A 3 8.80 -15.63 9.49
C GLY A 3 9.35 -15.04 8.19
N THR A 4 8.58 -15.14 7.12
CA THR A 4 8.80 -14.32 5.93
C THR A 4 7.90 -13.11 6.07
N ASP A 5 8.49 -11.93 6.28
CA ASP A 5 7.73 -10.68 6.24
C ASP A 5 7.06 -10.55 4.86
N PRO A 6 5.75 -10.28 4.79
CA PRO A 6 5.05 -10.17 3.52
C PRO A 6 5.53 -8.96 2.70
N ALA A 7 5.55 -9.08 1.37
CA ALA A 7 5.92 -7.97 0.49
C ALA A 7 4.88 -6.86 0.60
N GLY A 8 5.34 -5.61 0.53
CA GLY A 8 4.48 -4.47 0.81
C GLY A 8 5.16 -3.15 0.58
N PHE A 9 4.44 -2.08 0.89
CA PHE A 9 4.96 -0.71 0.86
C PHE A 9 4.22 0.19 1.85
N ASP A 10 4.88 1.30 2.20
CA ASP A 10 4.29 2.45 2.87
C ASP A 10 4.32 3.63 1.88
N LEU A 11 3.15 4.24 1.67
CA LEU A 11 2.99 5.40 0.81
C LEU A 11 2.42 6.55 1.64
N LYS A 12 3.10 7.69 1.62
CA LYS A 12 2.61 8.96 2.17
C LYS A 12 2.58 9.99 1.05
N ALA A 13 1.41 10.56 0.78
CA ALA A 13 1.18 11.43 -0.37
C ALA A 13 0.34 12.65 -0.01
N ALA A 14 0.64 13.78 -0.65
CA ALA A 14 -0.34 14.84 -0.84
C ALA A 14 -1.11 14.55 -2.13
N PHE A 15 -2.43 14.65 -2.08
CA PHE A 15 -3.31 14.41 -3.21
C PHE A 15 -4.23 15.61 -3.42
N THR A 16 -4.22 16.12 -4.64
CA THR A 16 -5.12 17.18 -5.09
C THR A 16 -5.93 16.62 -6.25
N PRO A 17 -7.27 16.56 -6.14
CA PRO A 17 -8.12 16.19 -7.27
C PRO A 17 -7.88 17.12 -8.47
N GLY A 18 -8.18 16.65 -9.68
CA GLY A 18 -8.09 17.49 -10.88
C GLY A 18 -8.98 18.74 -10.79
N ALA A 19 -8.83 19.69 -11.71
CA ALA A 19 -9.57 20.95 -11.69
C ALA A 19 -11.10 20.73 -11.54
N GLY A 20 -11.71 21.38 -10.55
CA GLY A 20 -13.14 21.23 -10.21
C GLY A 20 -13.51 19.88 -9.58
N GLY A 21 -12.54 19.01 -9.30
CA GLY A 21 -12.72 17.71 -8.68
C GLY A 21 -12.79 17.78 -7.16
N THR A 22 -13.61 16.90 -6.59
CA THR A 22 -13.61 16.55 -5.17
C THR A 22 -13.48 15.04 -5.04
N ILE A 23 -13.08 14.59 -3.85
CA ILE A 23 -13.20 13.18 -3.47
C ILE A 23 -14.19 13.07 -2.31
N ASP A 24 -14.91 11.96 -2.29
CA ASP A 24 -15.77 11.55 -1.18
C ASP A 24 -15.36 10.14 -0.76
N PRO A 25 -14.48 9.99 0.25
CA PRO A 25 -14.01 8.68 0.69
C PRO A 25 -15.11 7.74 1.19
N LEU A 26 -16.27 8.26 1.60
CA LEU A 26 -17.38 7.43 2.06
C LEU A 26 -18.19 6.86 0.90
N ALA A 27 -18.30 7.59 -0.20
CA ALA A 27 -19.14 7.21 -1.34
C ALA A 27 -18.36 6.71 -2.57
N GLN A 28 -17.04 6.91 -2.61
CA GLN A 28 -16.21 6.58 -3.77
C GLN A 28 -15.27 5.42 -3.47
N PRO A 29 -15.04 4.51 -4.44
CA PRO A 29 -14.05 3.46 -4.28
C PRO A 29 -12.63 4.05 -4.33
N LEU A 30 -11.72 3.41 -3.60
CA LEU A 30 -10.28 3.65 -3.71
C LEU A 30 -9.62 2.47 -4.38
N THR A 31 -8.80 2.72 -5.39
CA THR A 31 -8.03 1.68 -6.08
C THR A 31 -6.54 1.93 -5.92
N LEU A 32 -5.81 0.86 -5.57
CA LEU A 32 -4.36 0.79 -5.63
C LEU A 32 -3.94 -0.19 -6.70
N GLN A 33 -2.94 0.18 -7.49
CA GLN A 33 -2.33 -0.71 -8.46
C GLN A 33 -0.81 -0.57 -8.46
N VAL A 34 -0.12 -1.71 -8.43
CA VAL A 34 1.34 -1.80 -8.52
C VAL A 34 1.67 -2.94 -9.47
N GLY A 35 2.29 -2.62 -10.61
CA GLY A 35 2.46 -3.60 -11.69
C GLY A 35 1.11 -4.19 -12.14
N THR A 36 0.99 -5.52 -12.07
CA THR A 36 -0.23 -6.28 -12.38
C THR A 36 -1.15 -6.45 -11.17
N CYS A 37 -0.67 -6.22 -9.95
CA CYS A 37 -1.47 -6.35 -8.74
C CYS A 37 -2.38 -5.14 -8.57
N ARG A 38 -3.69 -5.38 -8.39
CA ARG A 38 -4.71 -4.33 -8.20
C ARG A 38 -5.62 -4.69 -7.03
N VAL A 39 -5.81 -3.74 -6.12
CA VAL A 39 -6.69 -3.85 -4.96
C VAL A 39 -7.67 -2.70 -4.98
N THR A 40 -8.96 -2.98 -4.71
CA THR A 40 -10.02 -1.96 -4.66
C THR A 40 -10.72 -2.03 -3.33
N VAL A 41 -10.67 -0.94 -2.57
CA VAL A 41 -11.53 -0.72 -1.40
C VAL A 41 -12.89 -0.27 -1.92
N PRO A 42 -13.98 -1.03 -1.69
CA PRO A 42 -15.31 -0.66 -2.16
C PRO A 42 -15.81 0.65 -1.53
N ALA A 43 -16.67 1.36 -2.25
CA ALA A 43 -17.41 2.50 -1.68
C ALA A 43 -18.18 2.07 -0.42
N GLY A 44 -18.27 2.95 0.57
CA GLY A 44 -18.91 2.67 1.85
C GLY A 44 -18.04 1.92 2.87
N SER A 45 -16.82 1.51 2.51
CA SER A 45 -15.94 0.76 3.43
C SER A 45 -15.15 1.66 4.39
N PHE A 46 -15.04 2.95 4.09
CA PHE A 46 -14.33 3.90 4.94
C PHE A 46 -15.19 4.32 6.14
N HIS A 47 -14.54 4.44 7.30
CA HIS A 47 -15.13 5.03 8.49
C HIS A 47 -14.72 6.50 8.59
N ALA A 48 -15.70 7.37 8.82
CA ALA A 48 -15.45 8.78 9.09
C ALA A 48 -15.06 9.00 10.55
N HIS A 49 -14.13 9.92 10.76
CA HIS A 49 -13.63 10.35 12.06
C HIS A 49 -13.66 11.88 12.18
N PRO A 50 -13.54 12.43 13.41
CA PRO A 50 -13.35 13.85 13.60
C PRO A 50 -12.19 14.42 12.77
N LYS A 51 -12.20 15.75 12.57
CA LYS A 51 -11.17 16.47 11.79
C LYS A 51 -11.06 15.98 10.33
N ARG A 52 -12.18 15.56 9.72
CA ARG A 52 -12.27 15.18 8.30
C ARG A 52 -11.26 14.09 7.92
N THR A 53 -11.13 13.11 8.81
CA THR A 53 -10.27 11.94 8.63
C THR A 53 -11.15 10.75 8.28
N PHE A 54 -10.65 9.89 7.39
CA PHE A 54 -11.33 8.67 6.94
C PHE A 54 -10.34 7.52 7.02
N THR A 55 -10.77 6.38 7.55
CA THR A 55 -9.92 5.19 7.64
C THR A 55 -10.57 3.97 7.05
N TYR A 56 -9.75 3.13 6.44
CA TYR A 56 -10.07 1.76 6.10
C TYR A 56 -8.96 0.87 6.69
N GLU A 57 -9.36 -0.24 7.29
CA GLU A 57 -8.45 -1.28 7.75
C GLU A 57 -9.12 -2.62 7.42
N GLY A 58 -8.40 -3.49 6.73
CA GLY A 58 -8.92 -4.80 6.37
C GLY A 58 -8.04 -5.56 5.39
N THR A 59 -8.55 -6.71 4.96
CA THR A 59 -7.87 -7.57 3.99
C THR A 59 -8.74 -7.75 2.76
N ILE A 60 -8.16 -7.52 1.57
CA ILE A 60 -8.83 -7.70 0.28
C ILE A 60 -7.97 -8.64 -0.56
N SER A 61 -8.52 -9.80 -0.93
CA SER A 61 -7.83 -10.80 -1.76
C SER A 61 -6.44 -11.21 -1.23
N GLY A 62 -6.29 -11.31 0.10
CA GLY A 62 -5.03 -11.66 0.75
C GLY A 62 -4.05 -10.49 0.98
N VAL A 63 -4.39 -9.29 0.50
CA VAL A 63 -3.61 -8.07 0.76
C VAL A 63 -4.17 -7.38 2.00
N SER A 64 -3.36 -7.27 3.05
CA SER A 64 -3.67 -6.45 4.21
C SER A 64 -3.44 -4.98 3.86
N LEU A 65 -4.42 -4.14 4.16
CA LEU A 65 -4.42 -2.75 3.74
C LEU A 65 -4.95 -1.85 4.87
N GLU A 66 -4.13 -0.88 5.25
CA GLU A 66 -4.54 0.27 6.05
C GLU A 66 -4.50 1.52 5.16
N VAL A 67 -5.58 2.29 5.15
CA VAL A 67 -5.66 3.56 4.43
C VAL A 67 -6.17 4.63 5.36
N ARG A 68 -5.44 5.74 5.43
CA ARG A 68 -5.86 6.95 6.11
C ARG A 68 -5.89 8.12 5.14
N ILE A 69 -7.03 8.80 5.07
CA ILE A 69 -7.22 10.01 4.26
C ILE A 69 -7.58 11.14 5.21
N MET A 70 -6.89 12.28 5.11
CA MET A 70 -7.19 13.47 5.89
C MET A 70 -7.32 14.68 4.97
N ALA A 71 -8.48 15.35 4.99
CA ALA A 71 -8.64 16.61 4.27
C ALA A 71 -7.90 17.74 5.00
N THR A 72 -6.94 18.39 4.34
CA THR A 72 -6.14 19.47 4.94
C THR A 72 -6.71 20.87 4.70
N GLY A 73 -7.74 20.99 3.86
CA GLY A 73 -8.30 22.28 3.43
C GLY A 73 -7.95 22.59 1.97
N ALA A 74 -8.65 23.56 1.37
CA ALA A 74 -8.46 23.99 -0.02
C ALA A 74 -8.48 22.86 -1.08
N GLY A 75 -9.21 21.76 -0.82
CA GLY A 75 -9.27 20.61 -1.73
C GLY A 75 -8.04 19.71 -1.72
N VAL A 76 -7.11 19.90 -0.78
CA VAL A 76 -5.92 19.06 -0.61
C VAL A 76 -6.18 17.97 0.43
N TYR A 77 -5.65 16.78 0.18
CA TYR A 77 -5.76 15.62 1.04
C TYR A 77 -4.38 15.04 1.33
N ARG A 78 -4.15 14.60 2.57
CA ARG A 78 -3.03 13.74 2.93
C ARG A 78 -3.51 12.31 2.94
N ILE A 79 -2.79 11.46 2.23
CA ILE A 79 -3.10 10.04 2.11
C ILE A 79 -1.91 9.25 2.65
N HIS A 80 -2.20 8.31 3.52
CA HIS A 80 -1.25 7.32 3.99
C HIS A 80 -1.83 5.93 3.70
N VAL A 81 -1.05 5.10 3.05
CA VAL A 81 -1.40 3.73 2.70
C VAL A 81 -0.29 2.82 3.20
N GLU A 82 -0.66 1.78 3.93
CA GLU A 82 0.21 0.65 4.26
C GLU A 82 -0.39 -0.60 3.64
N ALA A 83 0.36 -1.25 2.77
CA ALA A 83 -0.07 -2.46 2.09
C ALA A 83 0.94 -3.58 2.34
N SER A 84 0.45 -4.78 2.68
CA SER A 84 1.27 -5.98 2.80
C SER A 84 0.56 -7.20 2.22
N GLY A 85 1.34 -8.17 1.72
CA GLY A 85 0.82 -9.34 1.02
C GLY A 85 0.57 -9.12 -0.47
N MET A 86 1.04 -8.01 -1.05
CA MET A 86 0.94 -7.78 -2.49
C MET A 86 1.93 -8.63 -3.26
N ASP A 87 1.51 -9.17 -4.41
CA ASP A 87 2.42 -9.80 -5.35
C ASP A 87 3.20 -8.73 -6.11
N LEU A 88 4.47 -8.58 -5.73
CA LEU A 88 5.42 -7.65 -6.34
C LEU A 88 6.51 -8.39 -7.13
N THR A 89 6.29 -9.66 -7.47
CA THR A 89 7.27 -10.51 -8.16
C THR A 89 7.69 -9.88 -9.49
N GLY A 90 9.00 -9.80 -9.73
CA GLY A 90 9.56 -9.26 -10.97
C GLY A 90 9.61 -7.73 -11.03
N LEU A 91 9.16 -7.01 -9.99
CA LEU A 91 9.34 -5.57 -9.88
C LEU A 91 10.67 -5.25 -9.17
N THR A 92 11.23 -4.09 -9.50
CA THR A 92 12.43 -3.54 -8.85
C THR A 92 12.12 -2.16 -8.28
N ASN A 93 12.80 -1.78 -7.21
CA ASN A 93 12.63 -0.45 -6.64
C ASN A 93 13.24 0.65 -7.52
N PRO A 94 12.60 1.84 -7.59
CA PRO A 94 11.28 2.15 -7.02
C PRO A 94 10.13 1.52 -7.81
N VAL A 95 9.08 1.06 -7.11
CA VAL A 95 7.85 0.61 -7.76
C VAL A 95 6.92 1.80 -8.00
N THR A 96 6.22 1.82 -9.13
CA THR A 96 5.20 2.84 -9.40
C THR A 96 3.87 2.39 -8.80
N VAL A 97 3.35 3.17 -7.85
CA VAL A 97 2.03 2.98 -7.26
C VAL A 97 1.04 3.92 -7.93
N SER A 98 -0.02 3.37 -8.50
CA SER A 98 -1.16 4.12 -9.01
C SER A 98 -2.25 4.15 -7.94
N LEU A 99 -2.68 5.35 -7.56
CA LEU A 99 -3.76 5.58 -6.61
C LEU A 99 -4.93 6.27 -7.32
N GLY A 100 -6.12 5.67 -7.23
CA GLY A 100 -7.37 6.24 -7.73
C GLY A 100 -8.41 6.39 -6.63
N ILE A 101 -9.17 7.50 -6.65
CA ILE A 101 -10.33 7.73 -5.78
C ILE A 101 -11.46 8.29 -6.64
N GLY A 102 -12.51 7.50 -6.83
CA GLY A 102 -13.57 7.80 -7.80
C GLY A 102 -12.99 8.00 -9.20
N LYS A 103 -13.22 9.18 -9.80
CA LYS A 103 -12.70 9.55 -11.13
C LYS A 103 -11.31 10.20 -11.11
N ASN A 104 -10.72 10.42 -9.94
CA ASN A 104 -9.42 11.08 -9.80
C ASN A 104 -8.33 10.02 -9.65
N ALA A 105 -7.18 10.22 -10.28
CA ALA A 105 -6.06 9.29 -10.18
C ALA A 105 -4.71 10.03 -10.24
N GLY A 106 -3.69 9.39 -9.69
CA GLY A 106 -2.30 9.83 -9.77
C GLY A 106 -1.35 8.67 -9.53
N THR A 107 -0.06 8.88 -9.82
CA THR A 107 0.99 7.88 -9.66
C THR A 107 2.15 8.43 -8.84
N MET A 108 2.79 7.58 -8.03
CA MET A 108 3.95 7.94 -7.24
C MET A 108 4.97 6.78 -7.23
N PRO A 109 6.28 7.06 -7.42
CA PRO A 109 7.32 6.06 -7.12
C PRO A 109 7.41 5.84 -5.60
N VAL A 110 7.49 4.59 -5.18
CA VAL A 110 7.61 4.17 -3.77
C VAL A 110 8.70 3.12 -3.63
N THR A 111 9.44 3.15 -2.53
CA THR A 111 10.32 2.05 -2.14
C THR A 111 9.48 0.96 -1.48
N ALA A 112 9.32 -0.16 -2.17
CA ALA A 112 8.66 -1.36 -1.64
C ALA A 112 9.66 -2.26 -0.91
N HIS A 113 9.13 -3.03 0.03
CA HIS A 113 9.80 -4.16 0.64
C HIS A 113 9.38 -5.42 -0.11
N PHE A 114 10.35 -6.10 -0.73
CA PHE A 114 10.09 -7.39 -1.38
C PHE A 114 10.25 -8.51 -0.36
N GLN A 115 9.41 -9.56 -0.47
CA GLN A 115 9.64 -10.79 0.28
C GLN A 115 11.01 -11.33 -0.13
N ARG A 116 11.89 -11.60 0.85
CA ARG A 116 13.01 -12.48 0.58
C ARG A 116 12.45 -13.88 0.38
N GLN A 117 12.36 -14.32 -0.88
CA GLN A 117 12.27 -15.73 -1.16
C GLN A 117 13.55 -16.38 -0.65
N ARG A 118 13.45 -17.23 0.37
CA ARG A 118 14.58 -18.06 0.79
C ARG A 118 14.86 -19.01 -0.36
N ALA A 119 16.08 -18.98 -0.91
CA ALA A 119 16.46 -19.91 -1.97
C ALA A 119 16.30 -21.35 -1.44
N PRO A 120 15.76 -22.29 -2.23
CA PRO A 120 15.74 -23.70 -1.85
C PRO A 120 17.19 -24.20 -1.72
N GLY A 121 17.71 -24.34 -0.48
CA GLY A 121 19.03 -24.93 -0.24
C GLY A 121 19.92 -24.28 0.82
N GLU A 122 19.54 -23.15 1.43
CA GLU A 122 20.37 -22.51 2.46
C GLU A 122 20.26 -23.26 3.80
N ARG A 123 21.09 -24.30 3.95
CA ARG A 123 21.28 -25.04 5.20
C ARG A 123 22.06 -24.16 6.18
N ASP A 124 21.55 -24.10 7.40
CA ASP A 124 22.14 -23.42 8.55
C ASP A 124 23.60 -23.85 8.71
N GLY A 125 24.52 -22.96 8.34
CA GLY A 125 25.95 -23.19 8.45
C GLY A 125 26.36 -23.09 9.91
N ILE A 126 26.32 -24.21 10.63
CA ILE A 126 27.02 -24.39 11.90
C ILE A 126 28.48 -24.01 11.63
N LYS A 127 28.98 -22.92 12.23
CA LYS A 127 30.41 -22.59 12.21
C LYS A 127 31.18 -23.77 12.81
N ALA A 128 31.86 -24.54 11.97
CA ALA A 128 32.88 -25.46 12.44
C ALA A 128 34.00 -24.63 13.08
N ALA A 129 34.28 -24.91 14.35
CA ALA A 129 35.40 -24.36 15.09
C ALA A 129 36.71 -24.71 14.37
N GLN A 130 37.55 -23.70 14.14
CA GLN A 130 38.97 -23.93 13.92
C GLN A 130 39.60 -24.06 15.31
N ILE A 131 39.88 -25.29 15.71
CA ILE A 131 40.81 -25.63 16.78
C ILE A 131 42.22 -25.54 16.18
N GLU A 132 43.11 -24.85 16.90
CA GLU A 132 44.52 -24.66 16.55
C GLU A 132 45.30 -25.97 16.45
#